data_AF-M5Q1A1-F1
#
_entry.id   AF-M5Q1A1-F1
#
_cell.length_a   1.000
_cell.length_b   1.000
_cell.length_c   1.000
_cell.angle_alpha   90.00
_cell.angle_beta   90.00
_cell.angle_gamma   90.00
#
_symmetry.space_group_name_H-M   'P 1'
#
loop_
_entity.id
_entity.type
_entity.pdbx_description
1 polymer ?
#
loop_
_entity_poly.entity_id
_entity_poly.type
_entity_poly.pdbx_seq_one_letter_code
_entity_poly.pdbx_strand_id
1 'polypeptide(L)'
;MRLTQLINRLAPAPQAYASIYDVCEPVLRPEEPLAEPGKHLRLLYRKSLRHPLLRLFVLRGCRHPLLPMARIGRYHEMLRKALNATPVHWRNRVWVRETFAPLAELLDKVVPPRWQLRETVATPRADMSRAELDETLNCLARHVFRVWDKDKQDPWFPVHAQACLPGDDTLSGEAFLDILAGLGSFEQQNATLLFALLRCFLMACPAKLRLMRKPYKGLAEPLRKLGRITHRTAFYDAIFFEQLYTRAVKNHVHPEEFRKIAAVLESLVRYIVVTSSEELVSPTGGIRHPAITCLPVGSRGQPLCKLSRRHWRLKRKLGFGDYVPDVDTTFLALSMARKWLLFLRNFGLQADPELKSACERFLNHPWIEIIAEYQVGSGHATNPPTNKATRPLDYYGAVPLWFDKPFRKADGSVVREALGNEICPGHNMDILESILVNRHAWRALSGQNLETVHRFIEFHHRAFKSGNFRRESAVRFYLPPTYVHYAGRVWDVFKTIPEEEKAVLDPEGKLAEIRKIGLDYCRRELLGRTVNPFDAAQAVLALVLLEHEPRRDGLIAYGLSVMRQALGEGLRHPYRAYEWTLVRTPTRIIVGSEVATSLFVLGAFAEARRYLYGHERVDLPLPKPAAQIRS
;
A
#
# COMPACT_ATOMS: atom_id res chain seq x y z
N MET A 1 -7.12 13.89 46.10
CA MET A 1 -7.20 12.42 45.90
C MET A 1 -7.01 12.12 44.41
N ARG A 2 -5.95 11.40 43.99
CA ARG A 2 -5.66 11.18 42.55
C ARG A 2 -6.73 10.26 41.93
N LEU A 3 -7.26 10.59 40.75
CA LEU A 3 -8.23 9.78 39.98
C LEU A 3 -7.84 8.29 39.91
N THR A 4 -6.54 8.00 39.90
CA THR A 4 -5.92 6.67 39.93
C THR A 4 -6.27 5.84 41.18
N GLN A 5 -6.44 6.45 42.35
CA GLN A 5 -6.81 5.76 43.60
C GLN A 5 -8.31 5.44 43.67
N LEU A 6 -9.17 6.28 43.06
CA LEU A 6 -10.61 6.00 42.95
C LEU A 6 -10.88 4.82 41.98
N ILE A 7 -10.08 4.71 40.92
CA ILE A 7 -10.17 3.67 39.87
C ILE A 7 -9.78 2.27 40.40
N ASN A 8 -8.87 2.20 41.37
CA ASN A 8 -8.39 0.94 41.96
C ASN A 8 -9.34 0.38 43.03
N ARG A 9 -10.26 1.19 43.60
CA ARG A 9 -11.24 0.75 44.60
C ARG A 9 -12.54 0.18 44.02
N LEU A 10 -12.76 0.34 42.71
CA LEU A 10 -13.86 -0.31 41.99
C LEU A 10 -13.40 -1.66 41.43
N ALA A 11 -13.01 -2.59 42.30
CA ALA A 11 -12.78 -3.98 41.89
C ALA A 11 -14.15 -4.67 41.72
N PRO A 12 -14.59 -5.02 40.49
CA PRO A 12 -15.74 -5.90 40.36
C PRO A 12 -15.39 -7.28 40.96
N ALA A 13 -16.40 -8.00 41.44
CA ALA A 13 -16.31 -9.40 41.88
C ALA A 13 -15.52 -10.26 40.85
N PRO A 14 -14.93 -11.40 41.25
CA PRO A 14 -14.21 -12.28 40.32
C PRO A 14 -15.11 -12.63 39.12
N GLN A 15 -14.82 -12.04 37.97
CA GLN A 15 -15.59 -12.27 36.76
C GLN A 15 -15.11 -13.59 36.15
N ALA A 16 -16.02 -14.48 35.80
CA ALA A 16 -15.73 -15.84 35.31
C ALA A 16 -14.78 -15.87 34.10
N TYR A 17 -14.70 -14.78 33.33
CA TYR A 17 -13.93 -14.65 32.09
C TYR A 17 -12.78 -13.65 32.22
N ALA A 18 -11.68 -13.92 31.53
CA ALA A 18 -10.49 -13.07 31.53
C ALA A 18 -10.69 -11.80 30.70
N SER A 19 -10.03 -10.71 31.10
CA SER A 19 -9.76 -9.54 30.27
C SER A 19 -8.32 -9.60 29.76
N ILE A 20 -7.98 -8.71 28.81
CA ILE A 20 -6.61 -8.60 28.32
C ILE A 20 -5.61 -8.25 29.44
N TYR A 21 -6.06 -7.59 30.50
CA TYR A 21 -5.22 -7.24 31.65
C TYR A 21 -4.96 -8.44 32.55
N ASP A 22 -5.91 -9.36 32.69
CA ASP A 22 -5.70 -10.60 33.45
C ASP A 22 -4.70 -11.51 32.74
N VAL A 23 -4.61 -11.42 31.41
CA VAL A 23 -3.58 -12.11 30.62
C VAL A 23 -2.22 -11.41 30.72
N CYS A 24 -2.17 -10.09 30.54
CA CYS A 24 -0.89 -9.36 30.42
C CYS A 24 -0.26 -8.92 31.75
N GLU A 25 -1.04 -8.40 32.71
CA GLU A 25 -0.49 -7.76 33.92
C GLU A 25 0.26 -8.71 34.86
N PRO A 26 -0.18 -9.97 35.09
CA PRO A 26 0.52 -10.90 35.97
C PRO A 26 1.94 -11.27 35.53
N VAL A 27 2.24 -11.17 34.23
CA VAL A 27 3.55 -11.51 33.67
C VAL A 27 4.36 -10.26 33.33
N LEU A 28 3.76 -9.31 32.60
CA LEU A 28 4.51 -8.18 32.05
C LEU A 28 4.85 -7.08 33.08
N ARG A 29 4.28 -7.12 34.31
CA ARG A 29 4.60 -6.15 35.37
C ARG A 29 5.64 -6.63 36.39
N PRO A 30 5.51 -7.82 37.02
CA PRO A 30 6.35 -8.15 38.17
C PRO A 30 7.67 -8.82 37.79
N GLU A 31 7.70 -9.57 36.68
CA GLU A 31 8.92 -10.28 36.25
C GLU A 31 9.92 -9.28 35.68
N GLU A 32 11.21 -9.59 35.57
CA GLU A 32 12.19 -8.75 34.84
C GLU A 32 12.54 -9.41 33.49
N PRO A 33 12.60 -8.66 32.37
CA PRO A 33 12.85 -9.25 31.07
C PRO A 33 14.33 -9.62 30.96
N LEU A 34 14.59 -10.85 30.48
CA LEU A 34 15.94 -11.38 30.31
C LEU A 34 16.76 -10.60 29.26
N ALA A 35 16.12 -10.16 28.18
CA ALA A 35 16.77 -9.58 27.02
C ALA A 35 15.99 -8.41 26.39
N GLU A 36 16.58 -7.75 25.40
CA GLU A 36 16.00 -6.59 24.71
C GLU A 36 14.60 -6.84 24.13
N PRO A 37 14.28 -7.99 23.51
CA PRO A 37 12.93 -8.27 23.05
C PRO A 37 11.87 -8.20 24.16
N GLY A 38 12.19 -8.70 25.36
CA GLY A 38 11.33 -8.63 26.52
C GLY A 38 11.16 -7.20 27.06
N LYS A 39 12.26 -6.43 27.12
CA LYS A 39 12.24 -5.00 27.49
C LYS A 39 11.34 -4.20 26.54
N HIS A 40 11.47 -4.48 25.24
CA HIS A 40 10.65 -3.89 24.21
C HIS A 40 9.16 -4.29 24.34
N LEU A 41 8.86 -5.58 24.54
CA LEU A 41 7.49 -6.07 24.76
C LEU A 41 6.80 -5.35 25.93
N ARG A 42 7.48 -5.25 27.08
CA ARG A 42 6.97 -4.51 28.25
C ARG A 42 6.76 -3.04 27.94
N LEU A 43 7.72 -2.40 27.26
CA LEU A 43 7.62 -1.00 26.86
C LEU A 43 6.40 -0.77 25.96
N LEU A 44 6.22 -1.63 24.97
CA LEU A 44 5.12 -1.56 24.02
C LEU A 44 3.78 -1.72 24.74
N TYR A 45 3.62 -2.76 25.55
CA TYR A 45 2.44 -2.98 26.40
C TYR A 45 2.08 -1.74 27.25
N ARG A 46 3.09 -1.14 27.90
CA ARG A 46 2.91 0.08 28.71
C ARG A 46 2.44 1.27 27.89
N LYS A 47 2.88 1.40 26.64
CA LYS A 47 2.57 2.55 25.76
C LYS A 47 1.28 2.36 24.96
N SER A 48 0.90 1.12 24.62
CA SER A 48 -0.30 0.81 23.84
C SER A 48 -1.48 0.41 24.75
N LEU A 49 -1.52 -0.83 25.24
CA LEU A 49 -2.65 -1.40 25.96
C LEU A 49 -2.92 -0.73 27.32
N ARG A 50 -1.90 -0.13 27.94
CA ARG A 50 -2.03 0.67 29.18
C ARG A 50 -2.30 2.15 28.94
N HIS A 51 -2.55 2.58 27.70
CA HIS A 51 -2.96 3.96 27.42
C HIS A 51 -4.24 4.29 28.22
N PRO A 52 -4.28 5.36 29.04
CA PRO A 52 -5.37 5.58 30.01
C PRO A 52 -6.77 5.56 29.39
N LEU A 53 -6.94 6.24 28.25
CA LEU A 53 -8.23 6.29 27.57
C LEU A 53 -8.65 4.92 27.02
N LEU A 54 -7.71 4.19 26.42
CA LEU A 54 -8.00 2.88 25.84
C LEU A 54 -8.30 1.86 26.94
N ARG A 55 -7.56 1.91 28.04
CA ARG A 55 -7.78 1.07 29.22
C ARG A 55 -9.14 1.30 29.85
N LEU A 56 -9.44 2.54 30.24
CA LEU A 56 -10.61 2.83 31.06
C LEU A 56 -11.92 2.72 30.27
N PHE A 57 -11.95 3.24 29.04
CA PHE A 57 -13.20 3.34 28.29
C PHE A 57 -13.49 2.14 27.39
N VAL A 58 -12.45 1.40 26.98
CA VAL A 58 -12.58 0.30 26.01
C VAL A 58 -12.20 -1.04 26.64
N LEU A 59 -10.92 -1.25 26.93
CA LEU A 59 -10.36 -2.58 27.16
C LEU A 59 -10.67 -3.18 28.53
N ARG A 60 -10.87 -2.37 29.58
CA ARG A 60 -11.21 -2.90 30.92
C ARG A 60 -12.54 -3.65 30.91
N GLY A 61 -13.47 -3.25 30.05
CA GLY A 61 -14.75 -3.94 29.85
C GLY A 61 -14.71 -5.05 28.80
N CYS A 62 -13.57 -5.30 28.15
CA CYS A 62 -13.45 -6.34 27.13
C CYS A 62 -13.06 -7.68 27.79
N ARG A 63 -14.06 -8.52 28.05
CA ARG A 63 -13.91 -9.86 28.64
C ARG A 63 -14.15 -10.91 27.56
N HIS A 64 -13.33 -11.97 27.52
CA HIS A 64 -13.39 -12.95 26.43
C HIS A 64 -14.16 -14.22 26.86
N PRO A 65 -15.31 -14.55 26.26
CA PRO A 65 -16.18 -15.65 26.69
C PRO A 65 -15.54 -17.03 26.51
N LEU A 66 -14.63 -17.19 25.55
CA LEU A 66 -13.90 -18.45 25.38
C LEU A 66 -12.69 -18.60 26.32
N LEU A 67 -12.43 -17.62 27.19
CA LEU A 67 -11.27 -17.61 28.07
C LEU A 67 -11.69 -17.47 29.54
N PRO A 68 -12.17 -18.57 30.17
CA PRO A 68 -12.46 -18.56 31.59
C PRO A 68 -11.17 -18.34 32.40
N MET A 69 -11.27 -17.74 33.58
CA MET A 69 -10.11 -17.47 34.44
C MET A 69 -9.30 -18.73 34.77
N ALA A 70 -9.92 -19.91 34.83
CA ALA A 70 -9.23 -21.18 35.05
C ALA A 70 -8.28 -21.61 33.90
N ARG A 71 -8.46 -21.08 32.68
CA ARG A 71 -7.70 -21.46 31.48
C ARG A 71 -6.65 -20.43 31.05
N ILE A 72 -6.42 -19.38 31.85
CA ILE A 72 -5.47 -18.31 31.49
C ILE A 72 -4.01 -18.72 31.63
N GLY A 73 -3.71 -19.77 32.40
CA GLY A 73 -2.33 -20.19 32.70
C GLY A 73 -1.46 -20.41 31.45
N ARG A 74 -2.03 -21.02 30.40
CA ARG A 74 -1.32 -21.22 29.12
C ARG A 74 -0.92 -19.91 28.43
N TYR A 75 -1.70 -18.84 28.60
CA TYR A 75 -1.40 -17.52 28.05
C TYR A 75 -0.37 -16.78 28.89
N HIS A 76 -0.37 -17.00 30.21
CA HIS A 76 0.72 -16.52 31.08
C HIS A 76 2.03 -17.18 30.71
N GLU A 77 2.05 -18.49 30.48
CA GLU A 77 3.24 -19.21 30.03
C GLU A 77 3.73 -18.69 28.67
N MET A 78 2.84 -18.52 27.68
CA MET A 78 3.17 -17.92 26.38
C MET A 78 3.83 -16.54 26.54
N LEU A 79 3.24 -15.65 27.36
CA LEU A 79 3.80 -14.31 27.58
C LEU A 79 5.11 -14.34 28.36
N ARG A 80 5.30 -15.30 29.26
CA ARG A 80 6.56 -15.48 30.00
C ARG A 80 7.67 -15.94 29.07
N LYS A 81 7.38 -16.89 28.18
CA LYS A 81 8.30 -17.28 27.09
C LYS A 81 8.66 -16.09 26.21
N ALA A 82 7.68 -15.27 25.81
CA ALA A 82 7.94 -14.06 25.02
C ALA A 82 8.74 -12.99 25.79
N LEU A 83 8.48 -12.81 27.09
CA LEU A 83 9.20 -11.86 27.94
C LEU A 83 10.67 -12.25 28.15
N ASN A 84 10.94 -13.56 28.21
CA ASN A 84 12.29 -14.11 28.39
C ASN A 84 12.97 -14.47 27.06
N ALA A 85 12.33 -14.19 25.92
CA ALA A 85 12.87 -14.49 24.60
C ALA A 85 14.07 -13.60 24.26
N THR A 86 15.06 -14.23 23.62
CA THR A 86 16.19 -13.56 22.96
C THR A 86 15.91 -13.40 21.46
N PRO A 87 16.71 -12.62 20.71
CA PRO A 87 16.57 -12.55 19.26
C PRO A 87 16.67 -13.92 18.55
N VAL A 88 17.43 -14.88 19.11
CA VAL A 88 17.56 -16.24 18.58
C VAL A 88 16.23 -17.00 18.63
N HIS A 89 15.50 -16.89 19.75
CA HIS A 89 14.19 -17.52 19.91
C HIS A 89 13.21 -17.01 18.85
N TRP A 90 13.15 -15.68 18.67
CA TRP A 90 12.29 -15.04 17.68
C TRP A 90 12.58 -15.41 16.22
N ARG A 91 13.81 -15.87 15.92
CA ARG A 91 14.19 -16.38 14.59
C ARG A 91 13.89 -17.88 14.42
N ASN A 92 13.62 -18.59 15.51
CA ASN A 92 13.31 -20.01 15.45
C ASN A 92 11.82 -20.20 15.14
N ARG A 93 11.52 -20.61 13.90
CA ARG A 93 10.15 -20.81 13.40
C ARG A 93 9.37 -21.86 14.19
N VAL A 94 10.04 -22.92 14.69
CA VAL A 94 9.42 -23.97 15.51
C VAL A 94 9.03 -23.40 16.86
N TRP A 95 9.97 -22.71 17.52
CA TRP A 95 9.71 -22.04 18.80
C TRP A 95 8.57 -21.02 18.70
N VAL A 96 8.53 -20.20 17.64
CA VAL A 96 7.44 -19.24 17.40
C VAL A 96 6.10 -19.98 17.29
N ARG A 97 6.03 -21.03 16.48
CA ARG A 97 4.80 -21.82 16.30
C ARG A 97 4.31 -22.43 17.60
N GLU A 98 5.17 -23.10 18.34
CA GLU A 98 4.82 -23.75 19.62
C GLU A 98 4.44 -22.75 20.70
N THR A 99 5.23 -21.67 20.84
CA THR A 99 5.01 -20.67 21.89
C THR A 99 3.70 -19.92 21.70
N PHE A 100 3.37 -19.54 20.47
CA PHE A 100 2.21 -18.69 20.17
C PHE A 100 0.97 -19.46 19.70
N ALA A 101 1.01 -20.79 19.67
CA ALA A 101 -0.14 -21.64 19.37
C ALA A 101 -1.40 -21.29 20.19
N PRO A 102 -1.34 -21.01 21.51
CA PRO A 102 -2.54 -20.66 22.29
C PRO A 102 -3.28 -19.42 21.78
N LEU A 103 -2.55 -18.44 21.23
CA LEU A 103 -3.13 -17.24 20.64
C LEU A 103 -3.61 -17.50 19.21
N ALA A 104 -2.87 -18.30 18.43
CA ALA A 104 -3.29 -18.72 17.09
C ALA A 104 -4.65 -19.43 17.13
N GLU A 105 -4.81 -20.40 18.04
CA GLU A 105 -6.09 -21.09 18.28
C GLU A 105 -7.23 -20.13 18.64
N LEU A 106 -6.92 -19.08 19.42
CA LEU A 106 -7.92 -18.08 19.81
C LEU A 106 -8.33 -17.20 18.64
N LEU A 107 -7.38 -16.83 17.77
CA LEU A 107 -7.63 -16.08 16.54
C LEU A 107 -8.54 -16.87 15.59
N ASP A 108 -8.39 -18.18 15.48
CA ASP A 108 -9.26 -19.03 14.65
C ASP A 108 -10.71 -19.06 15.14
N LYS A 109 -10.99 -18.60 16.36
CA LYS A 109 -12.35 -18.43 16.89
C LYS A 109 -12.91 -17.03 16.70
N VAL A 110 -12.13 -16.08 16.17
CA VAL A 110 -12.58 -14.72 15.91
C VAL A 110 -13.48 -14.72 14.67
N VAL A 111 -14.74 -14.33 14.86
CA VAL A 111 -15.68 -14.10 13.76
C VAL A 111 -15.77 -12.60 13.50
N PRO A 112 -15.17 -12.08 12.39
CA PRO A 112 -15.23 -10.66 12.09
C PRO A 112 -16.67 -10.24 11.73
N PRO A 113 -17.15 -9.08 12.23
CA PRO A 113 -18.38 -8.50 11.73
C PRO A 113 -18.28 -8.15 10.26
N ARG A 114 -19.44 -8.07 9.58
CA ARG A 114 -19.50 -7.51 8.23
C ARG A 114 -19.32 -5.99 8.28
N TRP A 115 -18.14 -5.52 7.91
CA TRP A 115 -17.82 -4.09 7.85
C TRP A 115 -18.26 -3.45 6.53
N GLN A 116 -18.03 -4.14 5.43
CA GLN A 116 -18.32 -3.67 4.08
C GLN A 116 -19.81 -3.84 3.75
N LEU A 117 -20.47 -2.70 3.50
CA LEU A 117 -21.86 -2.63 3.06
C LEU A 117 -21.88 -2.58 1.52
N ARG A 118 -22.31 -3.72 0.94
CA ARG A 118 -22.29 -3.99 -0.50
C ARG A 118 -23.62 -4.57 -0.96
N GLU A 119 -24.60 -3.69 -1.15
CA GLU A 119 -25.93 -4.02 -1.66
C GLU A 119 -25.92 -4.07 -3.18
N THR A 120 -26.78 -4.88 -3.80
CA THR A 120 -26.92 -4.91 -5.26
C THR A 120 -27.51 -3.59 -5.75
N VAL A 121 -26.98 -3.07 -6.86
CA VAL A 121 -27.47 -1.84 -7.48
C VAL A 121 -27.91 -2.15 -8.91
N ALA A 122 -29.06 -1.62 -9.31
CA ALA A 122 -29.50 -1.68 -10.69
C ALA A 122 -28.75 -0.62 -11.52
N THR A 123 -28.32 -0.97 -12.73
CA THR A 123 -27.62 -0.05 -13.64
C THR A 123 -28.34 -0.10 -14.98
N PRO A 124 -29.03 1.00 -15.37
CA PRO A 124 -28.36 2.08 -16.09
C PRO A 124 -28.54 3.47 -15.45
N ARG A 125 -27.52 4.31 -15.58
CA ARG A 125 -27.54 5.76 -15.31
C ARG A 125 -27.37 6.51 -16.62
N ALA A 126 -27.97 7.69 -16.73
CA ALA A 126 -27.71 8.59 -17.86
C ALA A 126 -26.23 9.00 -17.88
N ASP A 127 -25.67 9.09 -19.08
CA ASP A 127 -24.31 9.54 -19.29
C ASP A 127 -24.12 10.97 -18.74
N MET A 128 -22.98 11.18 -18.08
CA MET A 128 -22.56 12.51 -17.67
C MET A 128 -22.12 13.31 -18.87
N SER A 129 -22.60 14.55 -19.01
CA SER A 129 -22.20 15.42 -20.10
C SER A 129 -20.71 15.77 -20.03
N ARG A 130 -20.13 16.14 -21.17
CA ARG A 130 -18.74 16.62 -21.25
C ARG A 130 -18.50 17.82 -20.31
N ALA A 131 -19.45 18.75 -20.24
CA ALA A 131 -19.34 19.94 -19.40
C ALA A 131 -19.28 19.59 -17.90
N GLU A 132 -20.09 18.63 -17.45
CA GLU A 132 -20.07 18.17 -16.05
C GLU A 132 -18.77 17.44 -15.69
N LEU A 133 -18.20 16.66 -16.62
CA LEU A 133 -16.88 16.06 -16.45
C LEU A 133 -15.79 17.13 -16.30
N ASP A 134 -15.76 18.11 -17.21
CA ASP A 134 -14.77 19.18 -17.22
C ASP A 134 -14.89 20.08 -15.96
N GLU A 135 -16.11 20.41 -15.52
CA GLU A 135 -16.37 21.11 -14.26
C GLU A 135 -15.80 20.34 -13.05
N THR A 136 -16.04 19.02 -13.01
CA THR A 136 -15.55 18.17 -11.92
C THR A 136 -14.03 18.10 -11.91
N LEU A 137 -13.41 17.92 -13.08
CA LEU A 137 -11.96 17.94 -13.24
C LEU A 137 -11.35 19.25 -12.74
N ASN A 138 -11.92 20.40 -13.11
CA ASN A 138 -11.45 21.71 -12.67
C ASN A 138 -11.61 21.91 -11.15
N CYS A 139 -12.68 21.38 -10.56
CA CYS A 139 -12.88 21.38 -9.10
C CYS A 139 -11.78 20.58 -8.38
N LEU A 140 -11.46 19.39 -8.89
CA LEU A 140 -10.45 18.51 -8.32
C LEU A 140 -9.03 19.07 -8.49
N ALA A 141 -8.71 19.59 -9.67
CA ALA A 141 -7.42 20.23 -9.94
C ALA A 141 -7.15 21.40 -8.97
N ARG A 142 -8.13 22.29 -8.78
CA ARG A 142 -8.05 23.37 -7.78
C ARG A 142 -7.81 22.84 -6.37
N HIS A 143 -8.45 21.74 -5.99
CA HIS A 143 -8.23 21.12 -4.68
C HIS A 143 -6.79 20.60 -4.53
N VAL A 144 -6.30 19.87 -5.53
CA VAL A 144 -4.95 19.30 -5.54
C VAL A 144 -3.89 20.38 -5.43
N PHE A 145 -3.95 21.43 -6.25
CA PHE A 145 -2.97 22.52 -6.18
C PHE A 145 -3.07 23.31 -4.88
N ARG A 146 -4.28 23.56 -4.37
CA ARG A 146 -4.45 24.19 -3.06
C ARG A 146 -3.80 23.38 -1.95
N VAL A 147 -3.79 22.04 -2.02
CA VAL A 147 -3.11 21.19 -1.04
C VAL A 147 -1.59 21.27 -1.22
N TRP A 148 -1.11 21.16 -2.45
CA TRP A 148 0.32 21.28 -2.80
C TRP A 148 0.91 22.59 -2.30
N ASP A 149 0.20 23.71 -2.51
CA ASP A 149 0.66 25.07 -2.20
C ASP A 149 0.56 25.44 -0.71
N LYS A 150 0.14 24.52 0.17
CA LYS A 150 0.08 24.79 1.62
C LYS A 150 1.46 24.98 2.24
N ASP A 151 2.45 24.19 1.80
CA ASP A 151 3.84 24.29 2.26
C ASP A 151 4.68 24.90 1.14
N LYS A 152 4.86 26.23 1.17
CA LYS A 152 5.55 26.95 0.10
C LYS A 152 7.04 26.63 0.00
N GLN A 153 7.66 26.16 1.08
CA GLN A 153 9.10 25.92 1.14
C GLN A 153 9.46 24.51 0.67
N ASP A 154 8.59 23.54 0.92
CA ASP A 154 8.77 22.15 0.51
C ASP A 154 7.39 21.53 0.29
N PRO A 155 6.78 21.79 -0.88
CA PRO A 155 5.41 21.39 -1.19
C PRO A 155 5.30 19.88 -1.36
N TRP A 156 4.16 19.31 -0.93
CA TRP A 156 3.95 17.87 -0.92
C TRP A 156 2.47 17.51 -0.74
N PHE A 157 2.13 16.24 -1.02
CA PHE A 157 0.80 15.70 -0.76
C PHE A 157 0.76 14.90 0.55
N PRO A 158 -0.02 15.32 1.56
CA PRO A 158 -0.12 14.59 2.81
C PRO A 158 -0.84 13.26 2.66
N VAL A 159 -0.24 12.21 3.21
CA VAL A 159 -0.83 10.86 3.32
C VAL A 159 -0.88 10.45 4.78
N HIS A 160 -1.94 9.74 5.18
CA HIS A 160 -2.13 9.27 6.54
C HIS A 160 -2.03 7.75 6.62
N ALA A 161 -1.18 7.23 7.49
CA ALA A 161 -1.28 5.85 7.95
C ALA A 161 -2.04 5.78 9.27
N GLN A 162 -2.90 4.79 9.43
CA GLN A 162 -3.73 4.60 10.62
C GLN A 162 -3.77 3.12 11.00
N ALA A 163 -3.35 2.80 12.23
CA ALA A 163 -3.53 1.46 12.79
C ALA A 163 -5.00 1.22 13.11
N CYS A 164 -5.57 0.16 12.53
CA CYS A 164 -6.91 -0.32 12.84
C CYS A 164 -6.84 -1.25 14.04
N LEU A 165 -7.21 -0.75 15.22
CA LEU A 165 -7.13 -1.52 16.48
C LEU A 165 -7.91 -2.86 16.47
N PRO A 166 -9.05 -3.01 15.77
CA PRO A 166 -9.67 -4.32 15.58
C PRO A 166 -8.85 -5.33 14.77
N GLY A 167 -7.79 -4.89 14.08
CA GLY A 167 -6.91 -5.73 13.27
C GLY A 167 -7.49 -6.14 11.90
N ASP A 168 -6.76 -7.01 11.21
CA ASP A 168 -7.08 -7.57 9.90
C ASP A 168 -8.16 -8.63 9.99
N ASP A 169 -9.26 -8.41 9.26
CA ASP A 169 -10.43 -9.28 9.26
C ASP A 169 -10.12 -10.70 8.78
N THR A 170 -9.06 -10.89 7.98
CA THR A 170 -8.69 -12.20 7.43
C THR A 170 -7.48 -12.83 8.14
N LEU A 171 -7.08 -12.32 9.30
CA LEU A 171 -5.96 -12.88 10.06
C LEU A 171 -6.40 -14.16 10.80
N SER A 172 -6.06 -15.33 10.22
CA SER A 172 -6.17 -16.63 10.88
C SER A 172 -5.00 -16.88 11.84
N GLY A 173 -5.13 -17.92 12.68
CA GLY A 173 -4.05 -18.41 13.53
C GLY A 173 -2.83 -18.85 12.71
N GLU A 174 -3.03 -19.57 11.61
CA GLU A 174 -1.95 -19.98 10.71
C GLU A 174 -1.23 -18.77 10.10
N ALA A 175 -1.98 -17.80 9.56
CA ALA A 175 -1.39 -16.59 8.98
C ALA A 175 -0.64 -15.77 10.04
N PHE A 176 -1.17 -15.69 11.27
CA PHE A 176 -0.51 -15.02 12.38
C PHE A 176 0.84 -15.67 12.74
N LEU A 177 0.89 -17.00 12.88
CA LEU A 177 2.13 -17.71 13.16
C LEU A 177 3.15 -17.57 12.04
N ASP A 178 2.70 -17.63 10.79
CA ASP A 178 3.57 -17.51 9.64
C ASP A 178 4.13 -16.09 9.46
N ILE A 179 3.32 -15.05 9.72
CA ILE A 179 3.79 -13.66 9.80
C ILE A 179 4.82 -13.50 10.92
N LEU A 180 4.53 -13.97 12.14
CA LEU A 180 5.49 -13.89 13.24
C LEU A 180 6.82 -14.57 12.90
N ALA A 181 6.76 -15.73 12.24
CA ALA A 181 7.95 -16.48 11.84
C ALA A 181 8.72 -15.84 10.66
N GLY A 182 8.05 -15.02 9.85
CA GLY A 182 8.65 -14.35 8.68
C GLY A 182 9.16 -12.93 8.94
N LEU A 183 8.77 -12.30 10.06
CA LEU A 183 9.23 -10.96 10.42
C LEU A 183 10.70 -10.96 10.88
N GLY A 184 11.53 -10.07 10.32
CA GLY A 184 12.94 -9.97 10.67
C GLY A 184 13.24 -9.23 11.98
N SER A 185 12.31 -8.38 12.47
CA SER A 185 12.51 -7.56 13.67
C SER A 185 11.62 -8.01 14.86
N PHE A 186 12.23 -8.17 16.03
CA PHE A 186 11.48 -8.52 17.25
C PHE A 186 10.53 -7.40 17.67
N GLU A 187 10.78 -6.16 17.26
CA GLU A 187 9.88 -5.03 17.50
C GLU A 187 8.55 -5.22 16.78
N GLN A 188 8.59 -5.62 15.50
CA GLN A 188 7.40 -5.94 14.72
C GLN A 188 6.74 -7.21 15.20
N GLN A 189 7.49 -8.24 15.58
CA GLN A 189 6.94 -9.49 16.13
C GLN A 189 6.19 -9.22 17.44
N ASN A 190 6.79 -8.47 18.37
CA ASN A 190 6.14 -8.07 19.62
C ASN A 190 4.89 -7.21 19.37
N ALA A 191 4.95 -6.30 18.41
CA ALA A 191 3.78 -5.51 18.02
C ALA A 191 2.69 -6.42 17.47
N THR A 192 3.04 -7.37 16.60
CA THR A 192 2.11 -8.31 15.99
C THR A 192 1.42 -9.17 17.05
N LEU A 193 2.20 -9.70 18.00
CA LEU A 193 1.71 -10.44 19.16
C LEU A 193 0.70 -9.63 19.99
N LEU A 194 1.05 -8.40 20.41
CA LEU A 194 0.18 -7.60 21.28
C LEU A 194 -1.10 -7.14 20.58
N PHE A 195 -1.02 -6.78 19.30
CA PHE A 195 -2.20 -6.35 18.55
C PHE A 195 -3.10 -7.54 18.16
N ALA A 196 -2.55 -8.73 17.93
CA ALA A 196 -3.34 -9.95 17.74
C ALA A 196 -4.11 -10.34 19.02
N LEU A 197 -3.46 -10.20 20.19
CA LEU A 197 -4.13 -10.39 21.47
C LEU A 197 -5.24 -9.34 21.67
N LEU A 198 -4.94 -8.06 21.40
CA LEU A 198 -5.92 -6.97 21.45
C LEU A 198 -7.15 -7.25 20.58
N ARG A 199 -6.94 -7.75 19.36
CA ARG A 199 -8.00 -8.13 18.43
C ARG A 199 -8.94 -9.17 19.03
N CYS A 200 -8.43 -10.24 19.65
CA CYS A 200 -9.26 -11.29 20.25
C CYS A 200 -10.24 -10.69 21.28
N PHE A 201 -9.75 -9.83 22.19
CA PHE A 201 -10.59 -9.21 23.21
C PHE A 201 -11.56 -8.16 22.67
N LEU A 202 -11.15 -7.36 21.68
CA LEU A 202 -12.03 -6.37 21.06
C LEU A 202 -13.17 -7.04 20.27
N MET A 203 -12.86 -8.09 19.50
CA MET A 203 -13.84 -8.79 18.68
C MET A 203 -14.88 -9.56 19.52
N ALA A 204 -14.49 -10.03 20.70
CA ALA A 204 -15.40 -10.64 21.66
C ALA A 204 -16.41 -9.64 22.28
N CYS A 205 -16.28 -8.33 22.03
CA CYS A 205 -17.07 -7.28 22.68
C CYS A 205 -17.69 -6.30 21.66
N PRO A 206 -18.79 -6.67 20.99
CA PRO A 206 -19.39 -5.88 19.92
C PRO A 206 -19.70 -4.42 20.29
N ALA A 207 -20.17 -4.17 21.52
CA ALA A 207 -20.49 -2.81 21.98
C ALA A 207 -19.25 -1.90 22.02
N LYS A 208 -18.10 -2.42 22.49
CA LYS A 208 -16.84 -1.67 22.53
C LYS A 208 -16.24 -1.53 21.14
N LEU A 209 -16.34 -2.58 20.33
CA LEU A 209 -15.88 -2.61 18.96
C LEU A 209 -16.54 -1.52 18.09
N ARG A 210 -17.85 -1.26 18.26
CA ARG A 210 -18.59 -0.20 17.53
C ARG A 210 -18.08 1.22 17.78
N LEU A 211 -17.35 1.46 18.88
CA LEU A 211 -16.69 2.76 19.15
C LEU A 211 -15.41 2.93 18.29
N MET A 212 -14.84 1.80 17.85
CA MET A 212 -13.52 1.70 17.22
C MET A 212 -13.62 1.56 15.69
N ARG A 213 -14.62 0.85 15.19
CA ARG A 213 -14.87 0.66 13.76
C ARG A 213 -16.36 0.55 13.49
N LYS A 214 -16.83 1.20 12.43
CA LYS A 214 -18.24 1.20 12.00
C LYS A 214 -18.34 0.57 10.61
N PRO A 215 -19.48 -0.05 10.26
CA PRO A 215 -19.73 -0.44 8.88
C PRO A 215 -19.65 0.75 7.92
N TYR A 216 -19.21 0.50 6.69
CA TYR A 216 -18.98 1.52 5.67
C TYR A 216 -19.41 1.03 4.28
N LYS A 217 -19.75 1.95 3.39
CA LYS A 217 -20.12 1.64 2.00
C LYS A 217 -18.88 1.24 1.20
N GLY A 218 -19.03 0.22 0.36
CA GLY A 218 -17.96 -0.22 -0.55
C GLY A 218 -16.91 -1.11 0.12
N LEU A 219 -15.73 -1.19 -0.50
CA LEU A 219 -14.59 -2.02 -0.11
C LEU A 219 -13.54 -1.22 0.67
N ALA A 220 -13.16 -0.05 0.16
CA ALA A 220 -12.18 0.82 0.81
C ALA A 220 -12.71 1.42 2.12
N GLU A 221 -11.98 1.21 3.22
CA GLU A 221 -12.37 1.74 4.53
C GLU A 221 -12.09 3.25 4.66
N PRO A 222 -13.05 4.09 5.12
CA PRO A 222 -12.77 5.49 5.40
C PRO A 222 -11.90 5.65 6.65
N LEU A 223 -10.79 6.38 6.51
CA LEU A 223 -9.89 6.70 7.62
C LEU A 223 -10.56 7.62 8.64
N ARG A 224 -10.31 7.36 9.92
CA ARG A 224 -10.79 8.17 11.04
C ARG A 224 -9.79 9.28 11.34
N LYS A 225 -10.27 10.45 11.82
CA LYS A 225 -9.38 11.58 12.17
C LYS A 225 -8.38 11.24 13.29
N LEU A 226 -8.80 10.43 14.27
CA LEU A 226 -7.97 10.05 15.42
C LEU A 226 -6.97 8.94 15.05
N GLY A 227 -5.72 9.07 15.48
CA GLY A 227 -4.71 8.02 15.33
C GLY A 227 -3.98 8.02 13.97
N ARG A 228 -4.17 9.05 13.14
CA ARG A 228 -3.45 9.24 11.88
C ARG A 228 -2.00 9.64 12.12
N ILE A 229 -1.08 9.02 11.40
CA ILE A 229 0.30 9.45 11.23
C ILE A 229 0.39 10.06 9.82
N THR A 230 0.51 11.38 9.75
CA THR A 230 0.71 12.07 8.47
C THR A 230 2.18 12.01 8.08
N HIS A 231 2.46 11.59 6.85
CA HIS A 231 3.80 11.55 6.29
C HIS A 231 3.81 11.60 4.75
N ARG A 232 4.98 11.88 4.19
CA ARG A 232 5.31 11.74 2.76
C ARG A 232 6.21 10.51 2.58
N THR A 233 6.03 9.74 1.51
CA THR A 233 6.99 8.70 1.07
C THR A 233 7.07 8.70 -0.45
N ALA A 234 8.19 8.22 -0.99
CA ALA A 234 8.41 8.09 -2.43
C ALA A 234 7.32 7.25 -3.13
N PHE A 235 6.88 6.18 -2.48
CA PHE A 235 5.81 5.30 -2.95
C PHE A 235 4.53 6.08 -3.33
N TYR A 236 4.05 6.98 -2.48
CA TYR A 236 2.83 7.73 -2.78
C TYR A 236 3.02 8.73 -3.91
N ASP A 237 4.15 9.42 -3.90
CA ASP A 237 4.47 10.44 -4.90
C ASP A 237 4.54 9.83 -6.31
N ALA A 238 5.04 8.59 -6.45
CA ALA A 238 5.08 7.89 -7.73
C ALA A 238 3.67 7.63 -8.28
N ILE A 239 2.71 7.29 -7.42
CA ILE A 239 1.33 7.04 -7.85
C ILE A 239 0.57 8.36 -8.09
N PHE A 240 0.87 9.41 -7.33
CA PHE A 240 0.32 10.75 -7.57
C PHE A 240 0.82 11.37 -8.87
N PHE A 241 2.08 11.09 -9.24
CA PHE A 241 2.62 11.42 -10.55
C PHE A 241 1.73 10.86 -11.66
N GLU A 242 1.34 9.58 -11.60
CA GLU A 242 0.52 8.94 -12.64
C GLU A 242 -0.82 9.67 -12.84
N GLN A 243 -1.50 10.05 -11.75
CA GLN A 243 -2.80 10.72 -11.85
C GLN A 243 -2.67 12.11 -12.50
N LEU A 244 -1.63 12.86 -12.14
CA LEU A 244 -1.36 14.19 -12.69
C LEU A 244 -0.83 14.14 -14.11
N TYR A 245 0.03 13.17 -14.42
CA TYR A 245 0.53 12.90 -15.76
C TYR A 245 -0.63 12.62 -16.72
N THR A 246 -1.56 11.75 -16.33
CA THR A 246 -2.78 11.48 -17.11
C THR A 246 -3.59 12.75 -17.37
N ARG A 247 -3.78 13.62 -16.36
CA ARG A 247 -4.45 14.91 -16.57
C ARG A 247 -3.72 15.79 -17.57
N ALA A 248 -2.40 15.91 -17.48
CA ALA A 248 -1.63 16.77 -18.39
C ALA A 248 -1.56 16.24 -19.82
N VAL A 249 -1.47 14.92 -20.01
CA VAL A 249 -1.19 14.32 -21.31
C VAL A 249 -2.46 13.98 -22.09
N LYS A 250 -3.50 13.50 -21.41
CA LYS A 250 -4.69 12.90 -22.04
C LYS A 250 -5.88 13.86 -22.17
N ASN A 251 -5.77 15.09 -21.67
CA ASN A 251 -6.89 16.03 -21.57
C ASN A 251 -6.47 17.42 -22.03
N HIS A 252 -7.46 18.22 -22.45
CA HIS A 252 -7.26 19.66 -22.63
C HIS A 252 -7.10 20.32 -21.26
N VAL A 253 -6.00 21.06 -21.11
CA VAL A 253 -5.60 21.72 -19.87
C VAL A 253 -5.18 23.14 -20.18
N HIS A 254 -5.63 24.10 -19.38
CA HIS A 254 -5.23 25.51 -19.54
C HIS A 254 -3.70 25.64 -19.39
N PRO A 255 -3.00 26.48 -20.19
CA PRO A 255 -1.53 26.57 -20.14
C PRO A 255 -0.94 26.85 -18.76
N GLU A 256 -1.65 27.56 -17.89
CA GLU A 256 -1.24 27.78 -16.49
C GLU A 256 -1.34 26.51 -15.63
N GLU A 257 -2.44 25.77 -15.76
CA GLU A 257 -2.60 24.48 -15.09
C GLU A 257 -1.54 23.49 -15.59
N PHE A 258 -1.28 23.45 -16.90
CA PHE A 258 -0.25 22.58 -17.47
C PHE A 258 1.14 22.89 -16.91
N ARG A 259 1.55 24.17 -16.89
CA ARG A 259 2.82 24.59 -16.28
C ARG A 259 2.90 24.23 -14.81
N LYS A 260 1.79 24.38 -14.08
CA LYS A 260 1.72 23.98 -12.67
C LYS A 260 1.89 22.48 -12.52
N ILE A 261 1.20 21.66 -13.31
CA ILE A 261 1.36 20.20 -13.30
C ILE A 261 2.80 19.83 -13.61
N ALA A 262 3.41 20.37 -14.66
CA ALA A 262 4.80 20.08 -15.02
C ALA A 262 5.77 20.36 -13.86
N ALA A 263 5.61 21.48 -13.15
CA ALA A 263 6.40 21.80 -11.97
C ALA A 263 6.17 20.83 -10.80
N VAL A 264 4.93 20.38 -10.58
CA VAL A 264 4.64 19.33 -9.59
C VAL A 264 5.31 18.01 -9.98
N LEU A 265 5.15 17.58 -11.24
CA LEU A 265 5.75 16.33 -11.73
C LEU A 265 7.27 16.35 -11.55
N GLU A 266 7.95 17.43 -11.93
CA GLU A 266 9.40 17.57 -11.74
C GLU A 266 9.81 17.43 -10.26
N SER A 267 9.06 18.07 -9.36
CA SER A 267 9.31 18.00 -7.92
C SER A 267 9.12 16.60 -7.34
N LEU A 268 8.08 15.88 -7.77
CA LEU A 268 7.84 14.49 -7.38
C LEU A 268 8.98 13.58 -7.87
N VAL A 269 9.35 13.69 -9.16
CA VAL A 269 10.44 12.91 -9.77
C VAL A 269 11.75 13.15 -9.04
N ARG A 270 12.08 14.41 -8.72
CA ARG A 270 13.30 14.76 -7.97
C ARG A 270 13.33 14.12 -6.58
N TYR A 271 12.23 14.23 -5.83
CA TYR A 271 12.18 13.64 -4.50
C TYR A 271 12.38 12.13 -4.53
N ILE A 272 11.84 11.45 -5.53
CA ILE A 272 11.95 10.00 -5.66
C ILE A 272 13.35 9.62 -6.15
N VAL A 273 13.76 10.07 -7.34
CA VAL A 273 14.99 9.62 -8.02
C VAL A 273 16.26 10.17 -7.36
N VAL A 274 16.22 11.38 -6.80
CA VAL A 274 17.41 12.03 -6.22
C VAL A 274 17.42 11.91 -4.70
N THR A 275 16.32 12.22 -4.02
CA THR A 275 16.30 12.25 -2.54
C THR A 275 16.07 10.88 -1.91
N SER A 276 15.30 10.01 -2.57
CA SER A 276 14.88 8.73 -2.00
C SER A 276 15.66 7.52 -2.52
N SER A 277 16.67 7.74 -3.38
CA SER A 277 17.52 6.68 -3.90
C SER A 277 18.64 6.32 -2.91
N GLU A 278 18.91 5.03 -2.78
CA GLU A 278 20.09 4.48 -2.11
C GLU A 278 20.71 3.37 -2.98
N GLU A 279 22.01 3.11 -2.80
CA GLU A 279 22.73 2.10 -3.58
C GLU A 279 22.63 0.72 -2.91
N LEU A 280 22.26 -0.29 -3.70
CA LEU A 280 22.21 -1.70 -3.32
C LEU A 280 23.09 -2.55 -4.25
N VAL A 281 23.24 -3.82 -3.88
CA VAL A 281 23.95 -4.85 -4.64
C VAL A 281 23.04 -6.05 -4.79
N SER A 282 22.90 -6.57 -6.01
CA SER A 282 22.12 -7.78 -6.26
C SER A 282 22.76 -8.99 -5.56
N PRO A 283 21.96 -9.91 -5.00
CA PRO A 283 22.45 -10.91 -4.06
C PRO A 283 23.26 -12.04 -4.69
N THR A 284 23.12 -12.29 -6.00
CA THR A 284 23.83 -13.34 -6.75
C THR A 284 24.88 -12.73 -7.67
N GLY A 285 24.46 -11.82 -8.56
CA GLY A 285 25.31 -11.28 -9.61
C GLY A 285 26.25 -10.17 -9.14
N GLY A 286 26.04 -9.64 -7.93
CA GLY A 286 26.85 -8.54 -7.41
C GLY A 286 26.64 -7.23 -8.16
N ILE A 287 25.51 -7.07 -8.86
CA ILE A 287 25.22 -5.91 -9.70
C ILE A 287 24.90 -4.73 -8.79
N ARG A 288 25.68 -3.65 -8.88
CA ARG A 288 25.36 -2.40 -8.19
C ARG A 288 24.21 -1.69 -8.89
N HIS A 289 23.20 -1.33 -8.12
CA HIS A 289 22.04 -0.62 -8.64
C HIS A 289 21.42 0.30 -7.59
N PRO A 290 20.81 1.41 -8.03
CA PRO A 290 20.01 2.24 -7.16
C PRO A 290 18.73 1.49 -6.75
N ALA A 291 18.16 1.85 -5.61
CA ALA A 291 16.86 1.39 -5.16
C ALA A 291 16.19 2.50 -4.34
N ILE A 292 14.86 2.57 -4.38
CA ILE A 292 14.12 3.64 -3.74
C ILE A 292 13.66 3.21 -2.35
N THR A 293 14.06 3.98 -1.33
CA THR A 293 13.59 3.81 0.06
C THR A 293 12.42 4.73 0.36
N CYS A 294 11.37 4.21 1.00
CA CYS A 294 10.24 5.05 1.43
C CYS A 294 10.58 6.01 2.59
N LEU A 295 11.64 5.74 3.36
CA LEU A 295 12.05 6.53 4.53
C LEU A 295 13.51 6.98 4.39
N PRO A 296 13.84 7.84 3.41
CA PRO A 296 15.20 8.29 3.21
C PRO A 296 15.72 9.05 4.43
N VAL A 297 17.00 8.84 4.74
CA VAL A 297 17.72 9.48 5.85
C VAL A 297 18.91 10.27 5.33
N GLY A 298 19.12 11.45 5.90
CA GLY A 298 20.27 12.30 5.58
C GLY A 298 21.54 11.82 6.26
N SER A 299 22.65 12.48 5.93
CA SER A 299 23.98 12.17 6.48
C SER A 299 24.08 12.24 8.01
N ARG A 300 23.17 12.95 8.69
CA ARG A 300 23.11 13.03 10.16
C ARG A 300 22.00 12.15 10.76
N GLY A 301 21.44 11.21 10.00
CA GLY A 301 20.37 10.29 10.43
C GLY A 301 19.00 10.93 10.62
N GLN A 302 18.81 12.16 10.13
CA GLN A 302 17.52 12.84 10.11
C GLN A 302 16.65 12.34 8.96
N PRO A 303 15.32 12.18 9.13
CA PRO A 303 14.45 11.82 8.02
C PRO A 303 14.45 12.95 6.97
N LEU A 304 14.62 12.57 5.70
CA LEU A 304 14.47 13.47 4.55
C LEU A 304 13.02 13.50 4.04
N CYS A 305 12.15 12.65 4.57
CA CYS A 305 10.71 12.70 4.35
C CYS A 305 10.01 13.68 5.31
N LYS A 306 8.84 14.20 4.89
CA LYS A 306 7.95 14.97 5.77
C LYS A 306 7.37 14.05 6.84
N LEU A 307 7.94 14.09 8.03
CA LEU A 307 7.48 13.31 9.19
C LEU A 307 7.84 14.03 10.49
N SER A 308 6.89 14.14 11.43
CA SER A 308 7.19 14.78 12.72
C SER A 308 8.23 13.99 13.52
N ARG A 309 9.08 14.68 14.29
CA ARG A 309 10.07 14.03 15.19
C ARG A 309 9.43 13.01 16.14
N ARG A 310 8.19 13.28 16.58
CA ARG A 310 7.40 12.35 17.41
C ARG A 310 7.07 11.08 16.63
N HIS A 311 6.56 11.21 15.41
CA HIS A 311 6.17 10.06 14.58
C HIS A 311 7.40 9.27 14.10
N TRP A 312 8.52 9.92 13.81
CA TRP A 312 9.78 9.24 13.52
C TRP A 312 10.21 8.35 14.68
N ARG A 313 10.25 8.88 15.91
CA ARG A 313 10.56 8.08 17.10
C ARG A 313 9.58 6.93 17.32
N LEU A 314 8.30 7.11 17.00
CA LEU A 314 7.29 6.07 17.11
C LEU A 314 7.52 4.96 16.07
N LYS A 315 7.75 5.31 14.80
CA LYS A 315 8.06 4.36 13.72
C LYS A 315 9.26 3.49 14.08
N ARG A 316 10.36 4.08 14.58
CA ARG A 316 11.52 3.31 15.05
C ARG A 316 11.18 2.29 16.14
N LYS A 317 10.36 2.69 17.12
CA LYS A 317 9.89 1.79 18.20
C LYS A 317 8.89 0.72 17.76
N LEU A 318 8.45 0.76 16.52
CA LEU A 318 7.61 -0.28 15.93
C LEU A 318 8.43 -1.16 14.98
N GLY A 319 9.75 -1.00 14.90
CA GLY A 319 10.62 -1.75 13.99
C GLY A 319 10.79 -1.13 12.61
N PHE A 320 10.22 0.05 12.34
CA PHE A 320 10.42 0.80 11.09
C PHE A 320 11.63 1.75 11.15
N GLY A 321 12.63 1.44 11.99
CA GLY A 321 13.85 2.26 12.09
C GLY A 321 14.91 1.91 11.05
N ASP A 322 14.89 0.66 10.60
CA ASP A 322 15.74 0.10 9.58
C ASP A 322 14.83 -0.27 8.40
N TYR A 323 14.66 0.66 7.47
CA TYR A 323 13.73 0.54 6.36
C TYR A 323 14.46 0.05 5.12
N VAL A 324 13.89 -0.96 4.45
CA VAL A 324 14.45 -1.62 3.27
C VAL A 324 13.87 -0.94 2.02
N PRO A 325 14.65 -0.71 0.96
CA PRO A 325 14.07 -0.30 -0.32
C PRO A 325 13.03 -1.29 -0.83
N ASP A 326 11.95 -0.73 -1.33
CA ASP A 326 10.79 -1.44 -1.83
C ASP A 326 11.01 -1.67 -3.33
N VAL A 327 10.85 -2.91 -3.78
CA VAL A 327 11.00 -3.30 -5.19
C VAL A 327 9.97 -2.56 -6.03
N ASP A 328 8.72 -2.52 -5.57
CA ASP A 328 7.60 -1.86 -6.24
C ASP A 328 7.82 -0.35 -6.38
N THR A 329 8.24 0.32 -5.33
CA THR A 329 8.51 1.76 -5.36
C THR A 329 9.62 2.09 -6.35
N THR A 330 10.62 1.20 -6.45
CA THR A 330 11.71 1.33 -7.41
C THR A 330 11.21 1.15 -8.85
N PHE A 331 10.40 0.13 -9.13
CA PHE A 331 9.87 -0.12 -10.48
C PHE A 331 8.81 0.90 -10.91
N LEU A 332 7.99 1.40 -9.98
CA LEU A 332 7.13 2.57 -10.19
C LEU A 332 7.97 3.81 -10.54
N ALA A 333 9.06 4.05 -9.81
CA ALA A 333 9.96 5.16 -10.09
C ALA A 333 10.64 5.04 -11.47
N LEU A 334 10.96 3.83 -11.92
CA LEU A 334 11.50 3.59 -13.26
C LEU A 334 10.49 3.90 -14.36
N SER A 335 9.23 3.46 -14.21
CA SER A 335 8.15 3.82 -15.14
C SER A 335 7.95 5.34 -15.16
N MET A 336 7.88 5.96 -13.98
CA MET A 336 7.77 7.41 -13.81
C MET A 336 8.93 8.17 -14.48
N ALA A 337 10.18 7.76 -14.26
CA ALA A 337 11.35 8.40 -14.85
C ALA A 337 11.30 8.34 -16.38
N ARG A 338 10.92 7.18 -16.95
CA ARG A 338 10.73 7.05 -18.40
C ARG A 338 9.62 7.98 -18.91
N LYS A 339 8.45 7.98 -18.26
CA LYS A 339 7.31 8.82 -18.62
C LYS A 339 7.63 10.31 -18.52
N TRP A 340 8.40 10.72 -17.51
CA TRP A 340 8.88 12.08 -17.35
C TRP A 340 9.81 12.51 -18.49
N LEU A 341 10.80 11.69 -18.86
CA LEU A 341 11.68 11.99 -20.00
C LEU A 341 10.89 12.09 -21.31
N LEU A 342 9.91 11.21 -21.51
CA LEU A 342 9.01 11.27 -22.67
C LEU A 342 8.11 12.51 -22.63
N PHE A 343 7.63 12.91 -21.46
CA PHE A 343 6.84 14.13 -21.26
C PHE A 343 7.62 15.36 -21.71
N LEU A 344 8.85 15.51 -21.21
CA LEU A 344 9.73 16.61 -21.59
C LEU A 344 9.94 16.68 -23.10
N ARG A 345 10.24 15.54 -23.72
CA ARG A 345 10.46 15.44 -25.16
C ARG A 345 9.21 15.80 -25.95
N ASN A 346 8.06 15.20 -25.61
CA ASN A 346 6.84 15.32 -26.38
C ASN A 346 6.24 16.74 -26.32
N PHE A 347 6.53 17.50 -25.26
CA PHE A 347 6.04 18.86 -25.06
C PHE A 347 7.13 19.93 -25.20
N GLY A 348 8.34 19.55 -25.63
CA GLY A 348 9.45 20.49 -25.83
C GLY A 348 9.86 21.24 -24.56
N LEU A 349 9.71 20.62 -23.40
CA LEU A 349 10.00 21.24 -22.10
C LEU A 349 11.47 21.05 -21.72
N GLN A 350 12.02 22.07 -21.08
CA GLN A 350 13.31 21.98 -20.41
C GLN A 350 13.09 21.52 -18.97
N ALA A 351 13.94 20.61 -18.51
CA ALA A 351 14.03 20.26 -17.09
C ALA A 351 15.42 20.63 -16.59
N ASP A 352 15.55 20.66 -15.27
CA ASP A 352 16.83 20.65 -14.59
C ASP A 352 17.77 19.56 -15.18
N PRO A 353 18.97 19.93 -15.66
CA PRO A 353 19.89 18.98 -16.29
C PRO A 353 20.38 17.86 -15.35
N GLU A 354 20.53 18.15 -14.06
CA GLU A 354 20.96 17.16 -13.07
C GLU A 354 19.87 16.10 -12.87
N LEU A 355 18.61 16.52 -12.74
CA LEU A 355 17.48 15.62 -12.62
C LEU A 355 17.29 14.76 -13.87
N LYS A 356 17.39 15.36 -15.06
CA LYS A 356 17.33 14.63 -16.33
C LYS A 356 18.40 13.55 -16.38
N SER A 357 19.65 13.93 -16.09
CA SER A 357 20.79 13.01 -16.07
C SER A 357 20.63 11.91 -15.01
N ALA A 358 20.07 12.23 -13.83
CA ALA A 358 19.76 11.24 -12.80
C ALA A 358 18.72 10.23 -13.27
N CYS A 359 17.66 10.66 -13.97
CA CYS A 359 16.66 9.75 -14.54
C CYS A 359 17.27 8.84 -15.61
N GLU A 360 18.12 9.37 -16.49
CA GLU A 360 18.81 8.59 -17.52
C GLU A 360 19.73 7.53 -16.91
N ARG A 361 20.55 7.89 -15.91
CA ARG A 361 21.37 6.93 -15.17
C ARG A 361 20.52 5.87 -14.49
N PHE A 362 19.45 6.27 -13.80
CA PHE A 362 18.53 5.37 -13.11
C PHE A 362 17.94 4.31 -14.04
N LEU A 363 17.63 4.67 -15.29
CA LEU A 363 17.07 3.76 -16.30
C LEU A 363 18.11 2.85 -16.98
N ASN A 364 19.40 3.22 -16.95
CA ASN A 364 20.48 2.56 -17.69
C ASN A 364 21.12 1.37 -16.94
N HIS A 365 20.48 0.85 -15.90
CA HIS A 365 20.88 -0.40 -15.25
C HIS A 365 20.21 -1.61 -15.93
N PRO A 366 20.80 -2.81 -15.81
CA PRO A 366 20.24 -4.05 -16.38
C PRO A 366 19.08 -4.57 -15.51
N TRP A 367 17.97 -3.83 -15.49
CA TRP A 367 16.88 -4.04 -14.52
C TRP A 367 16.20 -5.40 -14.61
N ILE A 368 16.13 -6.02 -15.80
CA ILE A 368 15.57 -7.36 -15.94
C ILE A 368 16.51 -8.42 -15.35
N GLU A 369 17.83 -8.27 -15.54
CA GLU A 369 18.82 -9.17 -14.95
C GLU A 369 18.82 -9.03 -13.42
N ILE A 370 18.76 -7.79 -12.91
CA ILE A 370 18.66 -7.51 -11.48
C ILE A 370 17.40 -8.18 -10.89
N ILE A 371 16.23 -7.96 -11.50
CA ILE A 371 14.97 -8.44 -10.92
C ILE A 371 14.78 -9.96 -11.06
N ALA A 372 15.39 -10.57 -12.08
CA ALA A 372 15.39 -12.03 -12.26
C ALA A 372 16.01 -12.75 -11.06
N GLU A 373 17.01 -12.15 -10.39
CA GLU A 373 17.61 -12.72 -9.18
C GLU A 373 16.63 -12.84 -8.00
N TYR A 374 15.58 -12.01 -7.98
CA TYR A 374 14.56 -11.99 -6.92
C TYR A 374 13.28 -12.76 -7.31
N GLN A 375 13.15 -13.18 -8.57
CA GLN A 375 11.94 -13.80 -9.09
C GLN A 375 11.83 -15.27 -8.70
N VAL A 376 10.71 -15.66 -8.11
CA VAL A 376 10.44 -17.06 -7.75
C VAL A 376 10.36 -17.92 -9.00
N GLY A 377 11.20 -18.95 -9.08
CA GLY A 377 11.25 -19.87 -10.23
C GLY A 377 12.25 -19.48 -11.32
N SER A 378 13.08 -18.45 -11.11
CA SER A 378 14.18 -18.09 -12.02
C SER A 378 15.43 -18.96 -11.87
N GLY A 379 15.45 -19.89 -10.91
CA GLY A 379 16.65 -20.66 -10.53
C GLY A 379 17.50 -19.98 -9.44
N HIS A 380 17.24 -18.71 -9.13
CA HIS A 380 17.83 -18.02 -7.99
C HIS A 380 17.01 -18.27 -6.71
N ALA A 381 17.69 -18.47 -5.59
CA ALA A 381 17.08 -18.71 -4.28
C ALA A 381 17.49 -17.67 -3.21
N THR A 382 17.83 -16.46 -3.66
CA THR A 382 18.56 -15.47 -2.85
C THR A 382 17.69 -14.63 -1.93
N ASN A 383 16.41 -14.44 -2.27
CA ASN A 383 15.48 -13.60 -1.51
C ASN A 383 14.04 -14.13 -1.51
N PRO A 384 13.77 -15.31 -0.94
CA PRO A 384 12.44 -15.91 -0.98
C PRO A 384 11.43 -15.16 -0.08
N PRO A 385 10.11 -15.28 -0.33
CA PRO A 385 9.10 -14.83 0.61
C PRO A 385 9.32 -15.45 2.00
N THR A 386 9.46 -14.61 3.03
CA THR A 386 9.63 -15.06 4.42
C THR A 386 8.30 -15.36 5.09
N ASN A 387 7.20 -14.79 4.59
CA ASN A 387 5.85 -15.17 4.98
C ASN A 387 4.97 -15.43 3.75
N LYS A 388 4.02 -16.32 3.93
CA LYS A 388 3.11 -16.93 2.96
C LYS A 388 1.67 -16.54 3.23
N ALA A 389 1.46 -15.41 3.93
CA ALA A 389 0.14 -14.97 4.35
C ALA A 389 -0.79 -14.62 3.18
N THR A 390 -0.23 -14.46 1.97
CA THR A 390 -0.96 -14.24 0.70
C THR A 390 -1.32 -15.53 -0.04
N ARG A 391 -1.10 -16.71 0.54
CA ARG A 391 -1.67 -17.95 0.01
C ARG A 391 -3.22 -17.87 -0.02
N PRO A 392 -3.86 -18.46 -1.05
CA PRO A 392 -3.33 -19.48 -1.95
C PRO A 392 -2.80 -18.95 -3.29
N LEU A 393 -2.28 -17.72 -3.36
CA LEU A 393 -1.51 -17.30 -4.55
C LEU A 393 -0.40 -18.31 -4.83
N ASP A 394 -0.31 -18.72 -6.09
CA ASP A 394 0.87 -19.38 -6.62
C ASP A 394 1.93 -18.31 -6.85
N TYR A 395 3.08 -18.47 -6.21
CA TYR A 395 4.15 -17.48 -6.22
C TYR A 395 5.10 -17.62 -7.40
N TYR A 396 5.05 -18.70 -8.19
CA TYR A 396 5.95 -18.82 -9.33
C TYR A 396 5.77 -17.62 -10.27
N GLY A 397 6.90 -17.01 -10.64
CA GLY A 397 7.01 -15.81 -11.46
C GLY A 397 6.86 -14.48 -10.72
N ALA A 398 6.50 -14.50 -9.43
CA ALA A 398 6.43 -13.30 -8.61
C ALA A 398 7.78 -12.91 -8.00
N VAL A 399 7.89 -11.65 -7.64
CA VAL A 399 8.97 -11.05 -6.85
C VAL A 399 8.41 -10.57 -5.52
N PRO A 400 9.10 -10.80 -4.40
CA PRO A 400 8.73 -10.26 -3.10
C PRO A 400 8.86 -8.73 -2.98
N LEU A 401 8.23 -8.17 -1.95
CA LEU A 401 8.16 -6.72 -1.70
C LEU A 401 9.50 -6.01 -1.62
N TRP A 402 10.47 -6.60 -0.91
CA TRP A 402 11.67 -5.89 -0.47
C TRP A 402 12.89 -6.38 -1.23
N PHE A 403 13.77 -5.44 -1.58
CA PHE A 403 15.11 -5.80 -1.98
C PHE A 403 15.88 -6.44 -0.84
N ASP A 404 16.92 -7.19 -1.17
CA ASP A 404 17.79 -7.73 -0.14
C ASP A 404 18.67 -6.62 0.46
N LYS A 405 18.55 -6.40 1.77
CA LYS A 405 19.40 -5.46 2.52
C LYS A 405 19.63 -5.95 3.95
N PRO A 406 20.89 -6.21 4.35
CA PRO A 406 21.23 -6.53 5.72
C PRO A 406 21.38 -5.27 6.58
N PHE A 407 20.89 -5.34 7.82
CA PHE A 407 21.07 -4.31 8.85
C PHE A 407 21.84 -4.90 10.03
N ARG A 408 23.02 -4.35 10.31
CA ARG A 408 23.81 -4.74 11.47
C ARG A 408 23.34 -3.98 12.71
N LYS A 409 22.92 -4.73 13.73
CA LYS A 409 22.46 -4.22 15.02
C LYS A 409 23.64 -3.99 15.97
N ALA A 410 23.41 -3.22 17.03
CA ALA A 410 24.43 -2.89 18.02
C ALA A 410 24.99 -4.12 18.76
N ASP A 411 24.20 -5.19 18.87
CA ASP A 411 24.60 -6.48 19.44
C ASP A 411 25.38 -7.38 18.46
N GLY A 412 25.70 -6.86 17.27
CA GLY A 412 26.37 -7.60 16.20
C GLY A 412 25.46 -8.48 15.36
N SER A 413 24.18 -8.64 15.73
CA SER A 413 23.23 -9.41 14.95
C SER A 413 22.92 -8.72 13.61
N VAL A 414 22.69 -9.51 12.56
CA VAL A 414 22.24 -9.01 11.27
C VAL A 414 20.75 -9.32 11.13
N VAL A 415 19.96 -8.32 10.78
CA VAL A 415 18.54 -8.46 10.43
C VAL A 415 18.38 -8.15 8.96
N ARG A 416 17.68 -9.00 8.23
CA ARG A 416 17.19 -8.71 6.87
C ARG A 416 15.68 -8.47 6.97
N GLU A 417 15.12 -7.67 6.06
CA GLU A 417 13.67 -7.60 5.81
C GLU A 417 12.85 -7.41 7.10
N ALA A 418 13.07 -6.31 7.82
CA ALA A 418 12.47 -6.08 9.14
C ALA A 418 10.93 -6.22 9.17
N LEU A 419 10.27 -5.97 8.02
CA LEU A 419 8.83 -6.04 7.81
C LEU A 419 8.31 -7.39 7.30
N GLY A 420 9.22 -8.36 7.08
CA GLY A 420 8.94 -9.62 6.42
C GLY A 420 8.76 -9.44 4.92
N ASN A 421 9.17 -10.45 4.15
CA ASN A 421 9.05 -10.45 2.70
C ASN A 421 7.82 -11.27 2.28
N GLU A 422 6.83 -10.60 1.69
CA GLU A 422 5.60 -11.22 1.18
C GLU A 422 5.47 -10.98 -0.33
N ILE A 423 4.62 -11.75 -0.99
CA ILE A 423 4.24 -11.50 -2.39
C ILE A 423 3.03 -10.56 -2.42
N CYS A 424 3.20 -9.39 -3.02
CA CYS A 424 2.09 -8.51 -3.39
C CYS A 424 1.83 -8.60 -4.89
N PRO A 425 0.65 -9.08 -5.32
CA PRO A 425 0.37 -9.21 -6.74
C PRO A 425 0.24 -7.86 -7.44
N GLY A 426 -0.23 -6.79 -6.78
CA GLY A 426 -0.28 -5.45 -7.38
C GLY A 426 1.11 -4.89 -7.71
N HIS A 427 2.08 -5.08 -6.82
CA HIS A 427 3.46 -4.64 -7.05
C HIS A 427 4.13 -5.32 -8.23
N ASN A 428 3.87 -6.62 -8.39
CA ASN A 428 4.36 -7.37 -9.53
C ASN A 428 3.77 -6.84 -10.85
N MET A 429 2.57 -6.26 -10.81
CA MET A 429 1.96 -5.60 -11.98
C MET A 429 2.69 -4.28 -12.31
N ASP A 430 3.13 -3.53 -11.29
CA ASP A 430 3.94 -2.32 -11.49
C ASP A 430 5.31 -2.66 -12.11
N ILE A 431 5.92 -3.79 -11.70
CA ILE A 431 7.15 -4.32 -12.31
C ILE A 431 6.90 -4.63 -13.79
N LEU A 432 5.83 -5.38 -14.10
CA LEU A 432 5.49 -5.74 -15.47
C LEU A 432 5.26 -4.50 -16.34
N GLU A 433 4.49 -3.51 -15.88
CA GLU A 433 4.32 -2.26 -16.62
C GLU A 433 5.66 -1.57 -16.92
N SER A 434 6.50 -1.44 -15.90
CA SER A 434 7.79 -0.77 -16.02
C SER A 434 8.70 -1.47 -17.03
N ILE A 435 8.68 -2.80 -17.07
CA ILE A 435 9.35 -3.62 -18.10
C ILE A 435 8.78 -3.30 -19.48
N LEU A 436 7.46 -3.30 -19.67
CA LEU A 436 6.84 -3.03 -20.98
C LEU A 436 7.15 -1.62 -21.50
N VAL A 437 7.13 -0.63 -20.62
CA VAL A 437 7.46 0.77 -20.91
C VAL A 437 8.94 0.94 -21.31
N ASN A 438 9.83 0.10 -20.77
CA ASN A 438 11.28 0.14 -21.03
C ASN A 438 11.81 -1.01 -21.90
N ARG A 439 10.92 -1.80 -22.53
CA ARG A 439 11.24 -3.09 -23.15
C ARG A 439 12.43 -3.09 -24.12
N HIS A 440 12.59 -2.01 -24.88
CA HIS A 440 13.70 -1.84 -25.82
C HIS A 440 15.03 -1.56 -25.11
N ALA A 441 15.02 -0.62 -24.16
CA ALA A 441 16.21 -0.26 -23.40
C ALA A 441 16.70 -1.44 -22.54
N TRP A 442 15.79 -2.30 -22.08
CA TRP A 442 16.12 -3.44 -21.21
C TRP A 442 16.16 -4.78 -21.94
N ARG A 443 16.06 -4.80 -23.27
CA ARG A 443 16.09 -6.03 -24.09
C ARG A 443 15.10 -7.09 -23.58
N ALA A 444 13.88 -6.66 -23.24
CA ALA A 444 12.86 -7.52 -22.62
C ALA A 444 12.29 -8.60 -23.57
N LEU A 445 12.57 -8.48 -24.86
CA LEU A 445 11.99 -9.32 -25.92
C LEU A 445 12.91 -10.45 -26.39
N SER A 446 14.03 -10.69 -25.71
CA SER A 446 15.00 -11.69 -26.15
C SER A 446 15.68 -12.44 -25.01
N GLY A 447 16.17 -13.64 -25.31
CA GLY A 447 16.98 -14.46 -24.40
C GLY A 447 16.32 -14.70 -23.03
N GLN A 448 17.14 -14.75 -21.97
CA GLN A 448 16.69 -14.97 -20.59
C GLN A 448 15.82 -13.83 -20.05
N ASN A 449 15.94 -12.62 -20.61
CA ASN A 449 15.10 -11.49 -20.23
C ASN A 449 13.64 -11.77 -20.63
N LEU A 450 13.40 -12.32 -21.82
CA LEU A 450 12.06 -12.71 -22.27
C LEU A 450 11.43 -13.77 -21.35
N GLU A 451 12.20 -14.79 -20.94
CA GLU A 451 11.72 -15.81 -20.01
C GLU A 451 11.28 -15.21 -18.67
N THR A 452 12.02 -14.20 -18.18
CA THR A 452 11.67 -13.46 -16.97
C THR A 452 10.35 -12.72 -17.13
N VAL A 453 10.10 -12.10 -18.29
CA VAL A 453 8.83 -11.44 -18.61
C VAL A 453 7.68 -12.44 -18.69
N HIS A 454 7.87 -13.59 -19.36
CA HIS A 454 6.87 -14.64 -19.46
C HIS A 454 6.45 -15.15 -18.08
N ARG A 455 7.40 -15.32 -17.15
CA ARG A 455 7.10 -15.71 -15.77
C ARG A 455 6.23 -14.68 -15.04
N PHE A 456 6.44 -13.38 -15.23
CA PHE A 456 5.56 -12.35 -14.66
C PHE A 456 4.14 -12.44 -15.23
N ILE A 457 4.01 -12.55 -16.56
CA ILE A 457 2.70 -12.67 -17.22
C ILE A 457 1.96 -13.90 -16.71
N GLU A 458 2.66 -15.03 -16.59
CA GLU A 458 2.13 -16.29 -16.07
C GLU A 458 1.66 -16.16 -14.61
N PHE A 459 2.44 -15.51 -13.73
CA PHE A 459 2.02 -15.24 -12.35
C PHE A 459 0.68 -14.50 -12.29
N HIS A 460 0.56 -13.40 -13.05
CA HIS A 460 -0.66 -12.61 -13.11
C HIS A 460 -1.82 -13.42 -13.68
N HIS A 461 -1.58 -14.15 -14.76
CA HIS A 461 -2.61 -14.95 -15.43
C HIS A 461 -3.21 -15.98 -14.47
N ARG A 462 -2.37 -16.71 -13.73
CA ARG A 462 -2.84 -17.68 -12.73
C ARG A 462 -3.60 -17.01 -11.58
N ALA A 463 -3.16 -15.84 -11.11
CA ALA A 463 -3.88 -15.10 -10.07
C ALA A 463 -5.30 -14.68 -10.52
N PHE A 464 -5.45 -14.27 -11.79
CA PHE A 464 -6.75 -13.91 -12.38
C PHE A 464 -7.61 -15.14 -12.67
N LYS A 465 -7.06 -16.15 -13.35
CA LYS A 465 -7.75 -17.37 -13.77
C LYS A 465 -8.27 -18.20 -12.60
N SER A 466 -7.50 -18.31 -11.52
CA SER A 466 -7.93 -18.97 -10.28
C SER A 466 -8.97 -18.19 -9.47
N GLY A 467 -9.17 -16.91 -9.80
CA GLY A 467 -10.00 -15.99 -9.01
C GLY A 467 -9.36 -15.51 -7.71
N ASN A 468 -8.10 -15.87 -7.43
CA ASN A 468 -7.40 -15.44 -6.21
C ASN A 468 -7.25 -13.92 -6.12
N PHE A 469 -7.20 -13.20 -7.26
CA PHE A 469 -7.18 -11.74 -7.28
C PHE A 469 -8.37 -11.07 -6.54
N ARG A 470 -9.50 -11.78 -6.39
CA ARG A 470 -10.69 -11.29 -5.67
C ARG A 470 -10.56 -11.41 -4.16
N ARG A 471 -9.65 -12.26 -3.66
CA ARG A 471 -9.52 -12.57 -2.23
C ARG A 471 -8.66 -11.51 -1.55
N GLU A 472 -9.23 -10.74 -0.62
CA GLU A 472 -8.48 -9.73 0.14
C GLU A 472 -7.26 -10.32 0.88
N SER A 473 -7.37 -11.57 1.33
CA SER A 473 -6.27 -12.31 1.96
C SER A 473 -5.11 -12.63 1.00
N ALA A 474 -5.35 -12.63 -0.32
CA ALA A 474 -4.33 -12.86 -1.35
C ALA A 474 -3.67 -11.55 -1.78
N VAL A 475 -4.42 -10.45 -1.83
CA VAL A 475 -3.90 -9.16 -2.33
C VAL A 475 -3.28 -8.27 -1.26
N ARG A 476 -3.44 -8.60 0.05
CA ARG A 476 -2.91 -8.06 1.35
C ARG A 476 -2.27 -6.68 1.46
N PHE A 477 -1.63 -6.15 0.43
CA PHE A 477 -1.09 -4.80 0.35
C PHE A 477 -2.04 -3.82 -0.37
N TYR A 478 -2.85 -4.33 -1.29
CA TYR A 478 -3.85 -3.57 -2.03
C TYR A 478 -5.24 -4.18 -1.89
N LEU A 479 -6.24 -3.39 -2.25
CA LEU A 479 -7.60 -3.89 -2.45
C LEU A 479 -7.72 -4.56 -3.83
N PRO A 480 -8.59 -5.57 -4.00
CA PRO A 480 -8.82 -6.21 -5.30
C PRO A 480 -9.09 -5.22 -6.46
N PRO A 481 -9.90 -4.15 -6.29
CA PRO A 481 -10.09 -3.14 -7.34
C PRO A 481 -8.80 -2.47 -7.81
N THR A 482 -7.86 -2.19 -6.89
CA THR A 482 -6.58 -1.57 -7.24
C THR A 482 -5.72 -2.50 -8.10
N TYR A 483 -5.73 -3.80 -7.80
CA TYR A 483 -5.00 -4.78 -8.61
C TYR A 483 -5.57 -4.88 -10.03
N VAL A 484 -6.90 -4.83 -10.18
CA VAL A 484 -7.56 -4.81 -11.50
C VAL A 484 -7.30 -3.50 -12.26
N HIS A 485 -7.28 -2.36 -11.57
CA HIS A 485 -6.85 -1.10 -12.16
C HIS A 485 -5.40 -1.17 -12.67
N TYR A 486 -4.48 -1.78 -11.92
CA TYR A 486 -3.09 -1.93 -12.38
C TYR A 486 -2.98 -2.88 -13.58
N ALA A 487 -3.81 -3.92 -13.66
CA ALA A 487 -3.94 -4.71 -14.89
C ALA A 487 -4.40 -3.84 -16.07
N GLY A 488 -5.29 -2.87 -15.83
CA GLY A 488 -5.66 -1.83 -16.79
C GLY A 488 -4.47 -1.00 -17.27
N ARG A 489 -3.60 -0.53 -16.36
CA ARG A 489 -2.38 0.20 -16.73
C ARG A 489 -1.46 -0.63 -17.63
N VAL A 490 -1.24 -1.90 -17.30
CA VAL A 490 -0.47 -2.83 -18.15
C VAL A 490 -1.12 -3.00 -19.52
N TRP A 491 -2.44 -3.15 -19.59
CA TRP A 491 -3.16 -3.24 -20.87
C TRP A 491 -3.04 -1.95 -21.71
N ASP A 492 -3.15 -0.78 -21.09
CA ASP A 492 -3.02 0.52 -21.77
C ASP A 492 -1.63 0.71 -22.37
N VAL A 493 -0.58 0.14 -21.76
CA VAL A 493 0.76 0.06 -22.36
C VAL A 493 0.81 -1.01 -23.44
N PHE A 494 0.35 -2.23 -23.16
CA PHE A 494 0.42 -3.37 -24.05
C PHE A 494 -0.22 -3.10 -25.41
N LYS A 495 -1.35 -2.40 -25.47
CA LYS A 495 -2.03 -2.09 -26.74
C LYS A 495 -1.21 -1.18 -27.65
N THR A 496 -0.28 -0.39 -27.10
CA THR A 496 0.61 0.50 -27.86
C THR A 496 1.81 -0.23 -28.46
N ILE A 497 2.01 -1.51 -28.11
CA ILE A 497 3.08 -2.35 -28.61
C ILE A 497 2.70 -2.87 -30.02
N PRO A 498 3.65 -2.93 -30.98
CA PRO A 498 3.41 -3.56 -32.29
C PRO A 498 2.99 -5.04 -32.18
N GLU A 499 2.18 -5.53 -33.13
CA GLU A 499 1.61 -6.89 -33.07
C GLU A 499 2.69 -7.98 -33.08
N GLU A 500 3.78 -7.78 -33.81
CA GLU A 500 4.93 -8.69 -33.83
C GLU A 500 5.59 -8.82 -32.46
N GLU A 501 5.74 -7.71 -31.74
CA GLU A 501 6.30 -7.72 -30.38
C GLU A 501 5.31 -8.31 -29.37
N LYS A 502 3.99 -8.08 -29.55
CA LYS A 502 2.95 -8.71 -28.74
C LYS A 502 2.97 -10.23 -28.86
N ALA A 503 3.14 -10.75 -30.07
CA ALA A 503 3.23 -12.19 -30.32
C ALA A 503 4.44 -12.84 -29.62
N VAL A 504 5.55 -12.10 -29.46
CA VAL A 504 6.71 -12.57 -28.67
C VAL A 504 6.45 -12.47 -27.17
N LEU A 505 5.87 -11.36 -26.71
CA LEU A 505 5.61 -11.09 -25.29
C LEU A 505 4.57 -12.03 -24.68
N ASP A 506 3.46 -12.27 -25.38
CA ASP A 506 2.31 -13.00 -24.87
C ASP A 506 1.71 -13.89 -25.98
N PRO A 507 2.44 -14.93 -26.41
CA PRO A 507 2.02 -15.80 -27.53
C PRO A 507 0.70 -16.53 -27.28
N GLU A 508 0.33 -16.72 -26.01
CA GLU A 508 -0.89 -17.42 -25.59
C GLU A 508 -2.07 -16.46 -25.31
N GLY A 509 -1.88 -15.15 -25.42
CA GLY A 509 -2.93 -14.15 -25.18
C GLY A 509 -3.41 -14.06 -23.72
N LYS A 510 -2.54 -14.34 -22.74
CA LYS A 510 -2.85 -14.33 -21.31
C LYS A 510 -3.28 -12.94 -20.81
N LEU A 511 -2.70 -11.87 -21.32
CA LEU A 511 -3.08 -10.49 -20.98
C LEU A 511 -4.50 -10.16 -21.46
N ALA A 512 -4.92 -10.71 -22.60
CA ALA A 512 -6.29 -10.55 -23.09
C ALA A 512 -7.30 -11.32 -22.21
N GLU A 513 -6.92 -12.50 -21.69
CA GLU A 513 -7.73 -13.24 -20.72
C GLU A 513 -7.83 -12.50 -19.37
N ILE A 514 -6.71 -11.97 -18.85
CA ILE A 514 -6.69 -11.11 -17.65
C ILE A 514 -7.65 -9.92 -17.83
N ARG A 515 -7.58 -9.24 -18.98
CA ARG A 515 -8.50 -8.14 -19.33
C ARG A 515 -9.96 -8.58 -19.23
N LYS A 516 -10.34 -9.69 -19.86
CA LYS A 516 -11.71 -10.20 -19.85
C LYS A 516 -12.20 -10.47 -18.42
N ILE A 517 -11.37 -11.11 -17.60
CA ILE A 517 -11.69 -11.42 -16.21
C ILE A 517 -11.84 -10.14 -15.37
N GLY A 518 -10.94 -9.16 -15.56
CA GLY A 518 -10.99 -7.87 -14.89
C GLY A 518 -12.25 -7.07 -15.21
N LEU A 519 -12.64 -7.02 -16.49
CA LEU A 519 -13.89 -6.38 -16.93
C LEU A 519 -15.13 -7.04 -16.29
N ASP A 520 -15.17 -8.38 -16.24
CA ASP A 520 -16.28 -9.10 -15.62
C ASP A 520 -16.40 -8.77 -14.12
N TYR A 521 -15.26 -8.73 -13.41
CA TYR A 521 -15.21 -8.32 -12.01
C TYR A 521 -15.72 -6.89 -11.81
N CYS A 522 -15.26 -5.93 -12.62
CA CYS A 522 -15.70 -4.54 -12.53
C CYS A 522 -17.23 -4.40 -12.74
N ARG A 523 -17.78 -5.12 -13.73
CA ARG A 523 -19.20 -5.07 -14.07
C ARG A 523 -20.08 -5.74 -13.01
N ARG A 524 -19.79 -6.99 -12.67
CA ARG A 524 -20.69 -7.83 -11.86
C ARG A 524 -20.47 -7.66 -10.37
N GLU A 525 -19.21 -7.54 -9.97
CA GLU A 525 -18.85 -7.59 -8.56
C GLU A 525 -18.56 -6.21 -7.98
N LEU A 526 -17.94 -5.29 -8.73
CA LEU A 526 -17.60 -3.97 -8.23
C LEU A 526 -18.76 -2.98 -8.38
N LEU A 527 -19.10 -2.58 -9.62
CA LEU A 527 -20.15 -1.59 -9.90
C LEU A 527 -21.57 -2.17 -9.97
N GLY A 528 -21.73 -3.50 -10.02
CA GLY A 528 -23.02 -4.16 -9.78
C GLY A 528 -23.51 -4.07 -8.33
N ARG A 529 -22.72 -3.44 -7.45
CA ARG A 529 -23.02 -3.27 -6.02
C ARG A 529 -22.65 -1.87 -5.55
N THR A 530 -23.11 -1.51 -4.35
CA THR A 530 -22.77 -0.23 -3.73
C THR A 530 -21.27 -0.07 -3.53
N VAL A 531 -20.77 1.08 -3.98
CA VAL A 531 -19.36 1.51 -3.91
C VAL A 531 -19.27 2.89 -3.27
N ASN A 532 -18.11 3.20 -2.69
CA ASN A 532 -17.75 4.56 -2.26
C ASN A 532 -16.98 5.27 -3.41
N PRO A 533 -16.70 6.59 -3.32
CA PRO A 533 -16.06 7.30 -4.44
C PRO A 533 -14.65 6.79 -4.79
N PHE A 534 -13.90 6.24 -3.82
CA PHE A 534 -12.59 5.67 -4.11
C PHE A 534 -12.70 4.36 -4.90
N ASP A 535 -13.57 3.45 -4.47
CA ASP A 535 -13.83 2.20 -5.19
C ASP A 535 -14.37 2.48 -6.61
N ALA A 536 -15.27 3.47 -6.74
CA ALA A 536 -15.81 3.91 -8.02
C ALA A 536 -14.71 4.46 -8.94
N ALA A 537 -13.76 5.23 -8.41
CA ALA A 537 -12.60 5.70 -9.16
C ALA A 537 -11.76 4.54 -9.70
N GLN A 538 -11.41 3.56 -8.86
CA GLN A 538 -10.67 2.37 -9.29
C GLN A 538 -11.44 1.58 -10.35
N ALA A 539 -12.75 1.45 -10.20
CA ALA A 539 -13.60 0.76 -11.17
C ALA A 539 -13.62 1.46 -12.54
N VAL A 540 -13.81 2.77 -12.55
CA VAL A 540 -13.84 3.58 -13.78
C VAL A 540 -12.48 3.56 -14.46
N LEU A 541 -11.38 3.73 -13.71
CA LEU A 541 -10.02 3.60 -14.23
C LEU A 541 -9.83 2.22 -14.88
N ALA A 542 -10.17 1.15 -14.18
CA ALA A 542 -10.06 -0.21 -14.71
C ALA A 542 -10.89 -0.40 -15.98
N LEU A 543 -12.17 -0.03 -15.99
CA LEU A 543 -13.06 -0.18 -17.15
C LEU A 543 -12.55 0.58 -18.36
N VAL A 544 -12.08 1.82 -18.18
CA VAL A 544 -11.57 2.64 -19.27
C VAL A 544 -10.24 2.09 -19.81
N LEU A 545 -9.31 1.78 -18.93
CA LEU A 545 -7.98 1.30 -19.34
C LEU A 545 -8.05 -0.10 -19.94
N LEU A 546 -8.97 -0.95 -19.49
CA LEU A 546 -9.29 -2.25 -20.09
C LEU A 546 -10.25 -2.13 -21.29
N GLU A 547 -10.63 -0.94 -21.73
CA GLU A 547 -11.47 -0.70 -22.91
C GLU A 547 -12.81 -1.46 -22.87
N HIS A 548 -13.61 -1.23 -21.83
CA HIS A 548 -14.96 -1.78 -21.67
C HIS A 548 -15.90 -1.36 -22.80
N GLU A 549 -16.53 -2.34 -23.44
CA GLU A 549 -17.57 -2.12 -24.44
C GLU A 549 -18.89 -2.80 -24.04
N PRO A 550 -20.06 -2.17 -24.32
CA PRO A 550 -20.24 -0.86 -24.95
C PRO A 550 -19.89 0.31 -24.03
N ARG A 551 -19.25 1.36 -24.56
CA ARG A 551 -18.82 2.53 -23.76
C ARG A 551 -19.94 3.27 -23.01
N ARG A 552 -21.16 3.22 -23.54
CA ARG A 552 -22.33 4.02 -23.09
C ARG A 552 -23.51 3.14 -22.68
N ASP A 553 -23.23 2.05 -21.97
CA ASP A 553 -24.23 1.16 -21.37
C ASP A 553 -24.69 1.61 -19.96
N GLY A 554 -24.23 2.78 -19.51
CA GLY A 554 -24.54 3.35 -18.19
C GLY A 554 -23.64 2.86 -17.04
N LEU A 555 -22.73 1.90 -17.26
CA LEU A 555 -21.86 1.37 -16.22
C LEU A 555 -20.80 2.39 -15.78
N ILE A 556 -20.08 2.98 -16.72
CA ILE A 556 -19.10 4.05 -16.45
C ILE A 556 -19.83 5.27 -15.88
N ALA A 557 -21.00 5.61 -16.42
CA ALA A 557 -21.83 6.71 -15.93
C ALA A 557 -22.23 6.54 -14.45
N TYR A 558 -22.54 5.32 -14.01
CA TYR A 558 -22.80 5.04 -12.61
C TYR A 558 -21.59 5.34 -11.72
N GLY A 559 -20.39 4.86 -12.08
CA GLY A 559 -19.17 5.16 -11.33
C GLY A 559 -18.88 6.66 -11.24
N LEU A 560 -18.99 7.38 -12.36
CA LEU A 560 -18.85 8.84 -12.41
C LEU A 560 -19.88 9.56 -11.53
N SER A 561 -21.14 9.09 -11.55
CA SER A 561 -22.22 9.64 -10.74
C SER A 561 -21.96 9.47 -9.25
N VAL A 562 -21.50 8.30 -8.80
CA VAL A 562 -21.12 8.05 -7.41
C VAL A 562 -20.04 9.02 -6.94
N MET A 563 -19.00 9.23 -7.76
CA MET A 563 -17.93 10.16 -7.42
C MET A 563 -18.43 11.60 -7.36
N ARG A 564 -19.19 12.07 -8.35
CA ARG A 564 -19.74 13.45 -8.37
C ARG A 564 -20.68 13.71 -7.20
N GLN A 565 -21.56 12.76 -6.86
CA GLN A 565 -22.49 12.90 -5.72
C GLN A 565 -21.77 12.94 -4.36
N ALA A 566 -20.58 12.36 -4.26
CA ALA A 566 -19.80 12.38 -3.03
C ALA A 566 -19.01 13.69 -2.82
N LEU A 567 -18.98 14.61 -3.80
CA LEU A 567 -18.30 15.90 -3.65
C LEU A 567 -18.80 16.65 -2.40
N GLY A 568 -17.86 17.02 -1.53
CA GLY A 568 -18.11 17.76 -0.28
C GLY A 568 -18.11 16.90 0.99
N GLU A 569 -18.05 15.57 0.88
CA GLU A 569 -18.08 14.69 2.06
C GLU A 569 -16.88 14.87 3.03
N GLY A 570 -15.80 15.49 2.55
CA GLY A 570 -14.55 15.75 3.26
C GLY A 570 -14.48 17.09 4.00
N LEU A 571 -15.61 17.81 4.13
CA LEU A 571 -15.71 19.18 4.67
C LEU A 571 -14.85 20.20 3.90
N ARG A 572 -13.57 20.34 4.25
CA ARG A 572 -12.62 21.22 3.55
C ARG A 572 -12.00 20.57 2.32
N HIS A 573 -12.33 19.31 2.07
CA HIS A 573 -11.85 18.51 0.95
C HIS A 573 -13.05 17.96 0.17
N PRO A 574 -12.93 17.75 -1.16
CA PRO A 574 -13.98 17.11 -1.96
C PRO A 574 -14.37 15.74 -1.40
N TYR A 575 -13.39 14.95 -0.96
CA TYR A 575 -13.62 13.60 -0.44
C TYR A 575 -13.03 13.38 0.95
N ARG A 576 -13.52 12.34 1.63
CA ARG A 576 -12.90 11.77 2.81
C ARG A 576 -11.61 11.05 2.41
N ALA A 577 -10.79 10.73 3.40
CA ALA A 577 -9.67 9.82 3.21
C ALA A 577 -10.18 8.37 3.19
N TYR A 578 -10.04 7.68 2.07
CA TYR A 578 -10.28 6.24 1.97
C TYR A 578 -8.98 5.44 1.94
N GLU A 579 -9.05 4.20 2.42
CA GLU A 579 -7.99 3.19 2.31
C GLU A 579 -7.67 2.96 0.84
N TRP A 580 -6.41 3.18 0.50
CA TRP A 580 -5.87 2.91 -0.82
C TRP A 580 -4.89 1.74 -0.76
N THR A 581 -3.99 1.75 0.21
CA THR A 581 -3.09 0.62 0.50
C THR A 581 -3.21 0.22 1.96
N LEU A 582 -2.85 -1.03 2.24
CA LEU A 582 -2.87 -1.61 3.56
C LEU A 582 -1.55 -2.30 3.87
N VAL A 583 -1.12 -2.20 5.12
CA VAL A 583 0.02 -2.95 5.67
C VAL A 583 -0.52 -3.77 6.83
N ARG A 584 -0.43 -5.10 6.77
CA ARG A 584 -1.14 -5.97 7.74
C ARG A 584 -0.37 -6.25 9.03
N THR A 585 0.82 -5.66 9.19
CA THR A 585 1.62 -5.73 10.42
C THR A 585 1.52 -4.39 11.18
N PRO A 586 1.37 -4.41 12.52
CA PRO A 586 1.27 -5.58 13.38
C PRO A 586 -0.11 -6.26 13.43
N THR A 587 -1.17 -5.68 12.88
CA THR A 587 -2.39 -6.48 12.59
C THR A 587 -3.25 -5.87 11.50
N ARG A 588 -3.23 -4.54 11.29
CA ARG A 588 -3.77 -3.83 10.11
C ARG A 588 -3.49 -2.33 10.21
N ILE A 589 -2.81 -1.76 9.24
CA ILE A 589 -2.56 -0.34 9.05
C ILE A 589 -3.14 0.03 7.70
N ILE A 590 -4.12 0.91 7.68
CA ILE A 590 -4.70 1.44 6.44
C ILE A 590 -4.05 2.78 6.11
N VAL A 591 -3.88 3.04 4.82
CA VAL A 591 -3.21 4.24 4.33
C VAL A 591 -4.09 4.96 3.32
N GLY A 592 -4.21 6.27 3.48
CA GLY A 592 -4.95 7.13 2.56
C GLY A 592 -4.96 8.59 2.99
N SER A 593 -5.52 9.45 2.15
CA SER A 593 -5.81 10.83 2.53
C SER A 593 -6.91 11.41 1.66
N GLU A 594 -7.43 12.54 2.10
CA GLU A 594 -8.42 13.30 1.35
C GLU A 594 -7.86 13.74 -0.01
N VAL A 595 -6.58 14.11 -0.10
CA VAL A 595 -5.95 14.49 -1.38
C VAL A 595 -5.62 13.27 -2.24
N ALA A 596 -5.21 12.14 -1.65
CA ALA A 596 -5.02 10.90 -2.40
C ALA A 596 -6.32 10.48 -3.09
N THR A 597 -7.43 10.51 -2.36
CA THR A 597 -8.76 10.20 -2.93
C THR A 597 -9.09 11.15 -4.08
N SER A 598 -8.89 12.45 -3.91
CA SER A 598 -9.10 13.43 -4.98
C SER A 598 -8.22 13.18 -6.22
N LEU A 599 -6.97 12.75 -6.05
CA LEU A 599 -6.06 12.45 -7.15
C LEU A 599 -6.54 11.22 -7.95
N PHE A 600 -6.94 10.14 -7.27
CA PHE A 600 -7.50 8.97 -7.95
C PHE A 600 -8.80 9.28 -8.68
N VAL A 601 -9.69 10.07 -8.06
CA VAL A 601 -10.92 10.51 -8.71
C VAL A 601 -10.59 11.41 -9.91
N LEU A 602 -9.62 12.32 -9.78
CA LEU A 602 -9.17 13.16 -10.89
C LEU A 602 -8.66 12.31 -12.06
N GLY A 603 -7.85 11.28 -11.80
CA GLY A 603 -7.41 10.34 -12.82
C GLY A 603 -8.56 9.58 -13.47
N ALA A 604 -9.53 9.11 -12.68
CA ALA A 604 -10.71 8.41 -13.20
C ALA A 604 -11.55 9.29 -14.13
N PHE A 605 -11.82 10.54 -13.76
CA PHE A 605 -12.51 11.50 -14.62
C PHE A 605 -11.69 11.84 -15.87
N ALA A 606 -10.37 11.98 -15.74
CA ALA A 606 -9.46 12.31 -16.83
C ALA A 606 -9.40 11.20 -17.89
N GLU A 607 -9.33 9.93 -17.45
CA GLU A 607 -9.41 8.78 -18.36
C GLU A 607 -10.80 8.64 -18.98
N ALA A 608 -11.86 8.76 -18.17
CA ALA A 608 -13.23 8.65 -18.67
C ALA A 608 -13.57 9.74 -19.70
N ARG A 609 -13.13 10.98 -19.47
CA ARG A 609 -13.28 12.08 -20.43
C ARG A 609 -12.67 11.73 -21.78
N ARG A 610 -11.40 11.28 -21.78
CA ARG A 610 -10.71 10.84 -23.01
C ARG A 610 -11.46 9.68 -23.69
N TYR A 611 -11.91 8.70 -22.91
CA TYR A 611 -12.50 7.48 -23.46
C TYR A 611 -13.90 7.67 -24.06
N LEU A 612 -14.73 8.51 -23.42
CA LEU A 612 -16.11 8.75 -23.81
C LEU A 612 -16.28 9.85 -24.87
N TYR A 613 -15.33 10.80 -24.90
CA TYR A 613 -15.44 12.03 -25.72
C TYR A 613 -14.22 12.29 -26.63
N GLY A 614 -13.20 11.42 -26.59
CA GLY A 614 -12.02 11.54 -27.44
C GLY A 614 -10.89 12.34 -26.81
N HIS A 615 -9.75 12.34 -27.50
CA HIS A 615 -8.54 13.04 -27.08
C HIS A 615 -8.52 14.46 -27.63
N GLU A 616 -8.18 15.44 -26.80
CA GLU A 616 -7.85 16.79 -27.25
C GLU A 616 -6.42 17.07 -26.83
N ARG A 617 -5.53 17.35 -27.80
CA ARG A 617 -4.15 17.71 -27.49
C ARG A 617 -4.12 19.07 -26.78
N VAL A 618 -3.15 19.22 -25.88
CA VAL A 618 -2.78 20.54 -25.34
C VAL A 618 -1.95 21.24 -26.39
N ASP A 619 -2.53 22.23 -27.06
CA ASP A 619 -1.75 23.17 -27.87
C ASP A 619 -1.04 24.12 -26.91
N LEU A 620 0.21 23.80 -26.56
CA LEU A 620 1.03 24.72 -25.82
C LEU A 620 1.40 25.88 -26.75
N PRO A 621 1.21 27.15 -26.35
CA PRO A 621 1.88 28.23 -27.04
C PRO A 621 3.38 27.96 -26.94
N LEU A 622 4.02 27.67 -28.07
CA LEU A 622 5.48 27.56 -28.15
C LEU A 622 6.07 28.82 -27.49
N PRO A 623 7.09 28.70 -26.64
CA PRO A 623 7.78 29.88 -26.14
C PRO A 623 8.22 30.70 -27.35
N LYS A 624 7.82 31.98 -27.40
CA LYS A 624 8.30 32.90 -28.44
C LYS A 624 9.83 32.78 -28.48
N PRO A 625 10.45 32.59 -29.66
CA PRO A 625 11.90 32.60 -29.77
C PRO A 625 12.41 33.80 -29.01
N ALA A 626 13.35 33.57 -28.07
CA ALA A 626 14.03 34.65 -27.39
C ALA A 626 14.48 35.64 -28.47
N ALA A 627 13.98 36.87 -28.40
CA ALA A 627 14.36 37.90 -29.34
C ALA A 627 15.89 37.90 -29.39
N GLN A 628 16.45 37.61 -30.57
CA GLN A 628 17.87 37.76 -30.82
C GLN A 628 18.25 39.14 -30.29
N ILE A 629 19.03 39.17 -29.22
CA ILE A 629 19.71 40.37 -28.78
C ILE A 629 20.59 40.74 -29.97
N ARG A 630 20.16 41.76 -30.72
CA ARG A 630 20.94 42.33 -31.81
C ARG A 630 22.14 43.03 -31.17
N SER A 631 23.32 42.56 -31.60
CA SER A 631 24.67 43.14 -31.49
C SER A 631 25.14 43.56 -30.11
#